data_AF-A0A1M7B7G1-F1
#
_entry.id   AF-A0A1M7B7G1-F1
#
_cell.length_a   1.000
_cell.length_b   1.000
_cell.length_c   1.000
_cell.angle_alpha   90.00
_cell.angle_beta   90.00
_cell.angle_gamma   90.00
#
_symmetry.space_group_name_H-M   'P 1'
#
loop_
_entity.id
_entity.type
_entity.pdbx_description
1 polymer ?
#
loop_
_entity_poly.entity_id
_entity_poly.type
_entity_poly.pdbx_seq_one_letter_code
_entity_poly.pdbx_strand_id
1 'polypeptide(L)'
;MFDENVHKNAIKELIAFLRTKTTQKNIAFFCDVSREYIRRLGKGDRIPSIMLFFNMLDAAGVDLNEGANLYIDFLKKQKMALAAERSKGLDYVNKNRLRNGKRKD
;
A
#
# COMPACT_ATOMS: atom_id res chain seq x y z
N MET A 1 13.99 -4.92 3.64
CA MET A 1 12.82 -5.61 3.04
C MET A 1 11.55 -4.90 3.48
N PHE A 2 10.59 -4.69 2.57
CA PHE A 2 9.26 -4.15 2.91
C PHE A 2 8.31 -5.31 3.26
N ASP A 3 7.44 -5.10 4.25
CA ASP A 3 6.45 -6.09 4.69
C ASP A 3 5.31 -6.21 3.65
N GLU A 4 4.65 -7.37 3.59
CA GLU A 4 3.51 -7.60 2.68
C GLU A 4 2.41 -6.54 2.88
N ASN A 5 2.13 -6.16 4.12
CA ASN A 5 1.13 -5.13 4.43
C ASN A 5 1.55 -3.74 3.92
N VAL A 6 2.86 -3.45 3.96
CA VAL A 6 3.41 -2.20 3.40
C VAL A 6 3.21 -2.19 1.88
N HIS A 7 3.45 -3.32 1.21
CA HIS A 7 3.19 -3.46 -0.23
C HIS A 7 1.71 -3.31 -0.58
N LYS A 8 0.81 -3.98 0.16
CA LYS A 8 -0.65 -3.89 -0.05
C LYS A 8 -1.16 -2.45 0.08
N ASN A 9 -0.72 -1.73 1.11
CA ASN A 9 -1.09 -0.33 1.30
C ASN A 9 -0.48 0.61 0.24
N ALA A 10 0.77 0.38 -0.16
CA ALA A 10 1.39 1.17 -1.22
C ALA A 10 0.70 0.94 -2.58
N ILE A 11 0.27 -0.29 -2.88
CA ILE A 11 -0.51 -0.60 -4.08
C ILE A 11 -1.88 0.09 -4.05
N LYS A 12 -2.52 0.16 -2.88
CA LYS A 12 -3.77 0.91 -2.72
C LYS A 12 -3.59 2.40 -3.07
N GLU A 13 -2.52 3.04 -2.57
CA GLU A 13 -2.20 4.43 -2.93
C GLU A 13 -1.88 4.59 -4.42
N LEU A 14 -1.11 3.66 -4.99
CA LEU A 14 -0.81 3.65 -6.41
C LEU A 14 -2.07 3.54 -7.27
N ILE A 15 -2.97 2.60 -6.99
CA ILE A 15 -4.22 2.46 -7.76
C ILE A 15 -5.09 3.70 -7.61
N ALA A 16 -5.13 4.34 -6.43
CA ALA A 16 -5.83 5.60 -6.26
C ALA A 16 -5.23 6.70 -7.15
N PHE A 17 -3.90 6.80 -7.20
CA PHE A 17 -3.19 7.72 -8.09
C PHE A 17 -3.47 7.42 -9.58
N LEU A 18 -3.32 6.18 -10.05
CA LEU A 18 -3.53 5.82 -11.46
C LEU A 18 -4.95 6.13 -11.91
N ARG A 19 -5.94 6.02 -11.00
CA ARG A 19 -7.34 6.38 -11.27
C ARG A 19 -7.57 7.89 -11.42
N THR A 20 -6.60 8.73 -11.05
CA THR A 20 -6.61 10.17 -11.38
C THR A 20 -6.12 10.46 -12.80
N LYS A 21 -5.38 9.53 -13.40
CA LYS A 21 -4.81 9.66 -14.76
C LYS A 21 -5.70 9.01 -15.82
N THR A 22 -6.34 7.89 -15.48
CA THR A 22 -7.21 7.14 -16.39
C THR A 22 -8.32 6.41 -15.63
N THR A 23 -9.25 5.78 -16.34
CA THR A 23 -10.35 5.03 -15.70
C THR A 23 -9.90 3.63 -15.29
N GLN A 24 -10.54 3.07 -14.25
CA GLN A 24 -10.35 1.65 -13.89
C GLN A 24 -10.70 0.70 -15.04
N LYS A 25 -11.63 1.09 -15.92
CA LYS A 25 -11.98 0.33 -17.13
C LYS A 25 -10.79 0.27 -18.09
N ASN A 26 -10.12 1.40 -18.33
CA ASN A 26 -8.98 1.48 -19.23
C ASN A 26 -7.78 0.70 -18.69
N ILE A 27 -7.47 0.84 -17.41
CA ILE A 27 -6.40 0.06 -16.75
C ILE A 27 -6.67 -1.44 -16.93
N ALA A 28 -7.89 -1.89 -16.63
CA ALA A 28 -8.26 -3.29 -16.80
C ALA A 28 -8.12 -3.77 -18.26
N PHE A 29 -8.60 -2.97 -19.21
CA PHE A 29 -8.55 -3.29 -20.64
C PHE A 29 -7.13 -3.40 -21.18
N PHE A 30 -6.28 -2.40 -20.94
CA PHE A 30 -4.90 -2.38 -21.46
C PHE A 30 -3.98 -3.36 -20.74
N CYS A 31 -4.28 -3.72 -19.49
CA CYS A 31 -3.50 -4.70 -18.74
C CYS A 31 -3.98 -6.15 -18.94
N ASP A 32 -5.00 -6.38 -19.76
CA ASP A 32 -5.63 -7.69 -19.98
C ASP A 32 -6.03 -8.41 -18.66
N VAL A 33 -6.67 -7.66 -17.75
CA VAL A 33 -7.17 -8.19 -16.48
C VAL A 33 -8.59 -7.75 -16.21
N SER A 34 -9.30 -8.48 -15.35
CA SER A 34 -10.66 -8.09 -14.98
C SER A 34 -10.69 -6.77 -14.20
N ARG A 35 -11.76 -5.99 -14.40
CA ARG A 35 -12.02 -4.78 -13.58
C ARG A 35 -12.08 -5.11 -12.09
N GLU A 36 -12.55 -6.30 -11.74
CA GLU A 36 -12.59 -6.81 -10.37
C GLU A 36 -11.19 -7.01 -9.80
N TYR A 37 -10.23 -7.51 -10.59
CA TYR A 37 -8.84 -7.63 -10.16
C TYR A 37 -8.26 -6.26 -9.80
N ILE A 38 -8.43 -5.24 -10.67
CA ILE A 38 -8.00 -3.87 -10.38
C ILE A 38 -8.70 -3.32 -9.12
N ARG A 39 -9.99 -3.65 -8.91
CA ARG A 39 -10.72 -3.26 -7.70
C ARG A 39 -10.09 -3.86 -6.44
N ARG A 40 -9.63 -5.12 -6.49
CA ARG A 40 -8.97 -5.81 -5.37
C ARG A 40 -7.60 -5.23 -5.08
N LEU A 41 -6.83 -4.83 -6.10
CA LEU A 41 -5.60 -4.06 -5.92
C LEU A 41 -5.88 -2.73 -5.21
N GLY A 42 -6.91 -2.00 -5.64
CA GLY A 42 -7.33 -0.73 -5.01
C GLY A 42 -7.88 -0.87 -3.59
N LYS A 43 -8.18 -2.09 -3.14
CA LYS A 43 -8.52 -2.38 -1.73
C LYS A 43 -7.30 -2.83 -0.91
N GLY A 44 -6.17 -3.13 -1.54
CA GLY A 44 -5.01 -3.74 -0.88
C GLY A 44 -5.17 -5.25 -0.64
N ASP A 45 -6.13 -5.91 -1.29
CA ASP A 45 -6.38 -7.36 -1.10
C ASP A 45 -5.32 -8.22 -1.81
N ARG A 46 -4.61 -7.64 -2.78
CA ARG A 46 -3.67 -8.31 -3.69
C ARG A 46 -2.47 -7.41 -3.99
N ILE A 47 -1.35 -8.04 -4.31
CA ILE A 47 -0.15 -7.40 -4.86
C ILE A 47 -0.04 -7.86 -6.32
N PRO A 48 0.15 -6.96 -7.30
CA PRO A 48 0.29 -7.36 -8.70
C PRO A 48 1.65 -8.00 -8.94
N SER A 49 1.79 -8.74 -10.05
CA SER A 49 3.12 -9.11 -10.55
C SER A 49 3.89 -7.87 -11.01
N ILE A 50 5.21 -7.96 -11.13
CA ILE A 50 6.05 -6.86 -11.63
C ILE A 50 5.64 -6.46 -13.06
N MET A 51 5.34 -7.43 -13.91
CA MET A 51 4.85 -7.16 -15.27
C MET A 51 3.54 -6.35 -15.26
N LEU A 52 2.57 -6.78 -14.45
CA LEU A 52 1.29 -6.07 -14.34
C LEU A 52 1.47 -4.67 -13.76
N PHE A 53 2.39 -4.49 -12.79
CA PHE A 53 2.72 -3.19 -12.26
C PHE A 53 3.12 -2.20 -13.36
N PHE A 54 4.06 -2.57 -14.24
CA PHE A 54 4.50 -1.67 -15.32
C PHE A 54 3.41 -1.47 -16.38
N ASN A 55 2.65 -2.52 -16.74
CA ASN A 55 1.52 -2.38 -17.67
C ASN A 55 0.47 -1.38 -17.13
N MET A 56 0.25 -1.32 -15.82
CA MET A 56 -0.68 -0.36 -15.22
C MET A 56 -0.16 1.09 -15.26
N LEU A 57 1.15 1.29 -15.16
CA LEU A 57 1.76 2.62 -15.32
C LEU A 57 1.60 3.10 -16.77
N ASP A 58 1.94 2.23 -17.72
CA ASP A 58 1.83 2.51 -19.16
C ASP A 58 0.37 2.78 -19.58
N ALA A 59 -0.57 1.94 -19.11
CA ALA A 59 -2.01 2.13 -19.34
C ALA A 59 -2.57 3.46 -18.78
N ALA A 60 -1.88 4.04 -17.79
CA ALA A 60 -2.21 5.33 -17.21
C ALA A 60 -1.45 6.51 -17.83
N GLY A 61 -0.58 6.26 -18.82
CA GLY A 61 0.28 7.27 -19.43
C GLY A 61 1.32 7.84 -18.46
N VAL A 62 1.77 7.03 -17.50
CA VAL A 62 2.77 7.42 -16.50
C VAL A 62 4.13 6.87 -16.94
N ASP A 63 5.15 7.73 -16.98
CA ASP A 63 6.52 7.30 -17.24
C ASP A 63 6.94 6.22 -16.24
N LEU A 64 7.62 5.17 -16.74
CA LEU A 64 7.92 3.99 -15.92
C LEU A 64 8.89 4.32 -14.76
N ASN A 65 9.84 5.23 -14.98
CA ASN A 65 10.78 5.63 -13.93
C ASN A 65 10.08 6.52 -12.90
N GLU A 66 9.26 7.48 -13.36
CA GLU A 66 8.46 8.33 -12.48
C GLU A 66 7.50 7.49 -11.62
N GLY A 67 6.77 6.57 -12.24
CA GLY A 67 5.82 5.70 -11.55
C GLY A 67 6.49 4.73 -10.58
N ALA A 68 7.67 4.20 -10.92
CA ALA A 68 8.45 3.37 -10.01
C ALA A 68 8.94 4.17 -8.79
N ASN A 69 9.46 5.38 -9.00
CA ASN A 69 9.90 6.26 -7.92
C ASN A 69 8.72 6.66 -7.00
N LEU A 70 7.58 7.01 -7.58
CA LEU A 70 6.36 7.29 -6.84
C LEU A 70 5.94 6.09 -5.96
N TYR A 71 5.98 4.88 -6.52
CA TYR A 71 5.66 3.67 -5.76
C TYR A 71 6.65 3.42 -4.61
N ILE A 72 7.95 3.66 -4.84
CA ILE A 72 8.98 3.59 -3.79
C ILE A 72 8.69 4.57 -2.66
N ASP A 73 8.22 5.78 -2.98
CA ASP A 73 7.88 6.77 -1.96
C ASP A 73 6.63 6.38 -1.18
N PHE A 74 5.62 5.77 -1.81
CA PHE A 74 4.52 5.13 -1.08
C PHE A 74 4.99 4.01 -0.16
N LEU A 75 5.94 3.17 -0.59
CA LEU A 75 6.52 2.13 0.26
C LEU A 75 7.23 2.71 1.49
N LYS A 76 8.03 3.77 1.31
CA LYS A 76 8.70 4.46 2.42
C LYS A 76 7.69 5.05 3.41
N LYS A 77 6.67 5.76 2.90
CA LYS A 77 5.59 6.35 3.71
C LYS A 77 4.85 5.29 4.53
N GLN A 78 4.44 4.19 3.90
CA GLN A 78 3.72 3.11 4.56
C GLN A 78 4.57 2.37 5.59
N LYS A 79 5.86 2.20 5.33
CA LYS A 79 6.82 1.66 6.32
C LYS A 79 6.93 2.56 7.55
N MET A 80 7.00 3.88 7.38
CA MET A 80 7.05 4.84 8.49
C MET A 80 5.76 4.82 9.30
N ALA A 81 4.60 4.75 8.65
CA ALA A 81 3.31 4.65 9.32
C ALA A 81 3.23 3.39 10.20
N LEU A 82 3.64 2.23 9.67
CA LEU A 82 3.67 0.98 10.44
C LEU A 82 4.63 1.04 11.64
N ALA A 83 5.79 1.68 11.48
CA ALA A 83 6.74 1.87 12.58
C ALA A 83 6.14 2.77 13.69
N ALA A 84 5.44 3.84 13.31
CA ALA A 84 4.77 4.73 14.25
C ALA A 84 3.62 4.03 15.01
N GLU A 85 2.83 3.20 14.33
CA GLU A 85 1.78 2.39 14.95
C GLU A 85 2.36 1.38 15.96
N ARG A 86 3.46 0.70 15.60
CA ARG A 86 4.15 -0.22 16.51
C ARG A 86 4.66 0.49 17.77
N SER A 87 5.23 1.70 17.62
CA SER A 87 5.66 2.52 18.77
C SER A 87 4.49 2.85 19.70
N LYS A 88 3.35 3.30 19.15
CA LYS A 88 2.14 3.59 19.93
C LYS A 88 1.61 2.36 20.66
N GLY A 89 1.66 1.19 20.03
CA GLY A 89 1.27 -0.08 20.64
C GLY A 89 2.15 -0.45 21.84
N LEU A 90 3.48 -0.30 21.70
CA LEU A 90 4.43 -0.53 22.79
C LEU A 90 4.20 0.43 23.97
N ASP A 91 3.96 1.71 23.68
CA ASP A 91 3.64 2.71 24.71
C ASP A 91 2.35 2.37 25.47
N TYR A 92 1.33 1.89 24.76
CA TYR A 92 0.08 1.43 25.36
C TYR A 92 0.30 0.22 26.28
N VAL A 93 1.05 -0.78 25.83
CA VAL A 93 1.37 -1.97 26.64
C VAL A 93 2.17 -1.58 27.87
N ASN A 94 3.20 -0.74 27.74
CA ASN A 94 4.02 -0.29 28.86
C ASN A 94 3.21 0.48 29.91
N LYS A 95 2.35 1.41 29.48
CA LYS A 95 1.46 2.16 30.39
C LYS A 95 0.50 1.24 31.14
N ASN A 96 -0.07 0.24 30.49
CA ASN A 96 -1.01 -0.69 31.14
C ASN A 96 -0.33 -1.74 32.01
N ARG A 97 0.89 -2.18 31.66
CA ARG A 97 1.69 -3.09 32.49
C ARG A 97 2.13 -2.42 33.80
N LEU A 98 2.50 -1.15 33.76
CA LEU A 98 2.83 -0.35 34.96
C LEU A 98 1.62 -0.10 35.86
N ARG A 99 0.39 -0.03 35.29
CA ARG A 99 -0.85 0.09 36.06
C ARG A 99 -1.24 -1.20 36.79
N ASN A 100 -1.03 -2.37 36.16
CA ASN A 100 -1.40 -3.66 36.76
C ASN A 100 -0.36 -4.17 37.79
N GLY A 101 0.89 -3.70 37.75
CA GLY A 101 1.92 -4.06 38.73
C GLY A 101 1.82 -3.35 40.08
N LYS A 102 0.95 -2.35 40.23
CA LYS A 102 0.76 -1.56 41.47
C LYS A 102 -0.39 -2.04 42.36
N ARG A 103 -0.95 -3.23 42.13
CA ARG A 103 -1.92 -3.86 43.05
C ARG A 103 -1.31 -5.11 43.67
N LYS A 104 -0.49 -4.91 44.69
CA LYS A 104 -0.22 -5.88 45.76
C LYS A 104 0.12 -5.05 47.00
N ASP A 105 -0.93 -4.72 47.73
CA ASP A 105 -0.86 -4.45 49.16
C ASP A 105 -0.84 -5.82 49.89
#